data_AF-A0A0R2T138-F1
#
_entry.id   AF-A0A0R2T138-F1
#
_cell.length_a   1.000
_cell.length_b   1.000
_cell.length_c   1.000
_cell.angle_alpha   90.00
_cell.angle_beta   90.00
_cell.angle_gamma   90.00
#
_symmetry.space_group_name_H-M   'P 1'
#
loop_
_entity.id
_entity.type
_entity.pdbx_description
1 polymer ?
#
loop_
_entity_poly.entity_id
_entity_poly.type
_entity_poly.pdbx_seq_one_letter_code
_entity_poly.pdbx_strand_id
1 'polypeptide(L)'
;MKKKLHILTIALIGFVGVFKLQAQDCATNLSIYSEFVKVKNYDSAYEPWKIVYEACPELNPANFVYGERILKYKIQNSAGDEKKAFVDQLLALYPKYREIFPEREALADMLIDQAMLKNDEKIATTEEIFSILDQAFNQDRIHFTNAKALYVYFSYLVDLNAAGIKDLDAVFETYDQVGSKIEEEVESLNQMVNKLQAKEDAGNISSREKRQLSIAESKSETFVKINESIDTKLGNLANCENLIPLYEKNFEEKKTDVKWVKSAVGRMYSKECTEDPLFVKLVEAQNALDPTSDTYFYLGLLKMNARNSQGAVADFNKAVSLESDTKKKANILYKIATIYKKGNKSLARNYAQKSIDNNPSMGKAYLLIAGLYAESANECGSTTFEKRAIYWKAAEVAKKAARVDLSLRSRANQTIERYMALAPSKTDIFSSGLAGKTVTFNCWVGGSVAVPNL
;
A
#
# COMPACT_ATOMS: atom_id res chain seq x y z
N MET A 1 -32.74 50.61 62.49
CA MET A 1 -32.17 50.14 61.22
C MET A 1 -32.52 48.67 61.01
N LYS A 2 -33.67 48.35 60.41
CA LYS A 2 -34.05 46.98 60.01
C LYS A 2 -34.92 47.06 58.77
N LYS A 3 -34.33 46.80 57.60
CA LYS A 3 -34.95 46.39 56.33
C LYS A 3 -33.86 46.52 55.26
N LYS A 4 -33.20 45.41 54.91
CA LYS A 4 -32.45 45.14 53.67
C LYS A 4 -31.55 43.90 53.89
N LEU A 5 -32.12 42.69 53.91
CA LEU A 5 -31.31 41.47 53.72
C LEU A 5 -32.12 40.21 53.40
N HIS A 6 -33.03 40.23 52.42
CA HIS A 6 -33.72 39.00 51.98
C HIS A 6 -33.97 38.95 50.46
N ILE A 7 -32.96 39.24 49.63
CA ILE A 7 -33.06 39.04 48.16
C ILE A 7 -31.81 38.33 47.56
N LEU A 8 -30.85 37.83 48.36
CA LEU A 8 -29.61 37.26 47.81
C LEU A 8 -29.44 35.73 47.91
N THR A 9 -30.44 35.00 48.43
CA THR A 9 -30.33 33.54 48.62
C THR A 9 -31.15 32.68 47.64
N ILE A 10 -31.89 33.27 46.69
CA ILE A 10 -32.64 32.50 45.67
C ILE A 10 -31.83 32.32 44.36
N ALA A 11 -30.77 33.09 44.14
CA ALA A 11 -29.95 32.98 42.92
C ALA A 11 -28.95 31.80 42.93
N LEU A 12 -28.60 31.25 44.09
CA LEU A 12 -27.58 30.18 44.19
C LEU A 12 -28.15 28.75 44.09
N ILE A 13 -29.46 28.57 44.35
CA ILE A 13 -30.13 27.25 44.24
C ILE A 13 -30.62 26.98 42.82
N GLY A 14 -30.93 28.03 42.04
CA GLY A 14 -31.27 27.90 40.62
C GLY A 14 -30.09 27.42 39.76
N PHE A 15 -28.86 27.77 40.12
CA PHE A 15 -27.67 27.40 39.34
C PHE A 15 -27.24 25.94 39.54
N VAL A 16 -27.61 25.27 40.64
CA VAL A 16 -27.28 23.83 40.84
C VAL A 16 -28.38 22.91 40.28
N GLY A 17 -29.62 23.38 40.17
CA GLY A 17 -30.75 22.62 39.62
C GLY A 17 -30.72 22.46 38.10
N VAL A 18 -30.27 23.49 37.36
CA VAL A 18 -30.24 23.47 35.88
C VAL A 18 -29.20 22.48 35.34
N PHE A 19 -28.02 22.39 35.96
CA PHE A 19 -26.97 21.44 35.54
C PHE A 19 -27.36 19.97 35.77
N LYS A 20 -28.14 19.67 36.81
CA LYS A 20 -28.59 18.29 37.09
C LYS A 20 -29.68 17.82 36.11
N LEU A 21 -30.59 18.70 35.71
CA LEU A 21 -31.64 18.37 34.73
C LEU A 21 -31.04 18.13 33.33
N GLN A 22 -30.14 19.00 32.87
CA GLN A 22 -29.49 18.85 31.55
C GLN A 22 -28.60 17.59 31.48
N ALA A 23 -27.88 17.24 32.55
CA ALA A 23 -27.05 16.03 32.59
C ALA A 23 -27.88 14.73 32.59
N GLN A 24 -29.07 14.74 33.21
CA GLN A 24 -29.97 13.58 33.25
C GLN A 24 -30.59 13.28 31.86
N ASP A 25 -30.88 14.31 31.07
CA ASP A 25 -31.37 14.15 29.71
C ASP A 25 -30.29 13.64 28.75
N CYS A 26 -29.04 14.06 28.91
CA CYS A 26 -27.95 13.65 28.02
C CYS A 26 -27.59 12.15 28.16
N ALA A 27 -27.51 11.62 29.39
CA ALA A 27 -27.20 10.19 29.60
C ALA A 27 -28.32 9.27 29.07
N THR A 28 -29.57 9.70 29.22
CA THR A 28 -30.74 8.98 28.71
C THR A 28 -30.74 8.97 27.19
N ASN A 29 -30.59 10.14 26.55
CA ASN A 29 -30.53 10.24 25.10
C ASN A 29 -29.31 9.52 24.50
N LEU A 30 -28.16 9.53 25.20
CA LEU A 30 -26.97 8.76 24.82
C LEU A 30 -27.27 7.27 24.69
N SER A 31 -27.98 6.72 25.67
CA SER A 31 -28.40 5.32 25.66
C SER A 31 -29.37 5.05 24.51
N ILE A 32 -30.36 5.93 24.31
CA ILE A 32 -31.39 5.80 23.27
C ILE A 32 -30.77 5.79 21.86
N TYR A 33 -30.00 6.82 21.48
CA TYR A 33 -29.45 6.87 20.12
C TYR A 33 -28.43 5.75 19.90
N SER A 34 -27.69 5.34 20.93
CA SER A 34 -26.73 4.23 20.83
C SER A 34 -27.41 2.91 20.49
N GLU A 35 -28.55 2.59 21.10
CA GLU A 35 -29.33 1.40 20.75
C GLU A 35 -29.87 1.49 19.32
N PHE A 36 -30.39 2.64 18.90
CA PHE A 36 -30.82 2.84 17.52
C PHE A 36 -29.69 2.66 16.50
N VAL A 37 -28.50 3.21 16.78
CA VAL A 37 -27.32 3.05 15.90
C VAL A 37 -26.85 1.59 15.83
N LYS A 38 -26.90 0.84 16.95
CA LYS A 38 -26.54 -0.59 16.98
C LYS A 38 -27.42 -1.43 16.04
N VAL A 39 -28.71 -1.10 15.94
CA VAL A 39 -29.66 -1.73 15.02
C VAL A 39 -29.78 -1.02 13.67
N LYS A 40 -28.90 -0.04 13.39
CA LYS A 40 -28.85 0.78 12.16
C LYS A 40 -30.12 1.60 11.88
N ASN A 41 -30.93 1.89 12.89
CA ASN A 41 -32.07 2.80 12.77
C ASN A 41 -31.60 4.26 12.93
N TYR A 42 -30.93 4.79 11.91
CA TYR A 42 -30.33 6.13 11.97
C TYR A 42 -31.36 7.26 11.94
N ASP A 43 -32.55 7.02 11.40
CA ASP A 43 -33.64 8.01 11.40
C ASP A 43 -34.12 8.30 12.81
N SER A 44 -34.40 7.26 13.61
CA SER A 44 -34.77 7.43 15.02
C SER A 44 -33.61 7.84 15.91
N ALA A 45 -32.36 7.60 15.49
CA ALA A 45 -31.18 8.00 16.24
C ALA A 45 -30.88 9.51 16.17
N TYR A 46 -31.29 10.21 15.11
CA TYR A 46 -30.84 11.58 14.83
C TYR A 46 -31.25 12.59 15.90
N GLU A 47 -32.52 12.67 16.28
CA GLU A 47 -32.96 13.67 17.26
C GLU A 47 -32.36 13.44 18.67
N PRO A 48 -32.39 12.22 19.24
CA PRO A 48 -31.75 11.99 20.53
C PRO A 48 -30.22 12.20 20.48
N TRP A 49 -29.57 11.88 19.36
CA TRP A 49 -28.15 12.20 19.16
C TRP A 49 -27.88 13.70 19.15
N LYS A 50 -28.68 14.47 18.39
CA LYS A 50 -28.52 15.91 18.26
C LYS A 50 -28.65 16.62 19.61
N ILE A 51 -29.60 16.19 20.45
CA ILE A 51 -29.75 16.69 21.83
C ILE A 51 -28.44 16.52 22.61
N VAL A 52 -27.82 15.34 22.56
CA VAL A 52 -26.54 15.09 23.27
C VAL A 52 -25.39 15.89 22.66
N TYR A 53 -25.33 16.01 21.33
CA TYR A 53 -24.30 16.75 20.62
C TYR A 53 -24.31 18.26 20.87
N GLU A 54 -25.50 18.84 21.04
CA GLU A 54 -25.66 20.26 21.33
C GLU A 54 -25.50 20.55 22.83
N ALA A 55 -26.06 19.70 23.71
CA ALA A 55 -26.11 19.98 25.14
C ALA A 55 -24.92 19.44 25.95
N CYS A 56 -24.36 18.28 25.56
CA CYS A 56 -23.34 17.56 26.33
C CYS A 56 -22.31 16.83 25.45
N PRO A 57 -21.61 17.51 24.51
CA PRO A 57 -20.74 16.85 23.54
C PRO A 57 -19.54 16.10 24.17
N GLU A 58 -19.08 16.53 25.36
CA GLU A 58 -17.97 15.90 26.09
C GLU A 58 -18.36 14.61 26.81
N LEU A 59 -19.66 14.28 26.89
CA LEU A 59 -20.15 13.16 27.69
C LEU A 59 -19.56 11.82 27.25
N ASN A 60 -19.42 11.61 25.94
CA ASN A 60 -18.90 10.36 25.40
C ASN A 60 -18.38 10.54 23.96
N PRO A 61 -17.19 10.02 23.60
CA PRO A 61 -16.67 10.08 22.23
C PRO A 61 -17.58 9.37 21.21
N ALA A 62 -18.42 8.43 21.64
CA ALA A 62 -19.44 7.81 20.80
C ALA A 62 -20.38 8.84 20.16
N ASN A 63 -20.54 10.01 20.76
CA ASN A 63 -21.33 11.09 20.19
C ASN A 63 -20.80 11.58 18.84
N PHE A 64 -19.49 11.58 18.65
CA PHE A 64 -18.88 11.93 17.36
C PHE A 64 -18.87 10.73 16.42
N VAL A 65 -18.43 9.56 16.89
CA VAL A 65 -18.33 8.34 16.07
C VAL A 65 -19.69 7.87 15.54
N TYR A 66 -20.76 7.95 16.35
CA TYR A 66 -22.11 7.62 15.90
C TYR A 66 -22.76 8.79 15.18
N GLY A 67 -22.47 10.03 15.57
CA GLY A 67 -22.92 11.22 14.85
C GLY A 67 -22.49 11.23 13.39
N GLU A 68 -21.24 10.89 13.12
CA GLU A 68 -20.74 10.72 11.76
C GLU A 68 -21.57 9.68 10.98
N ARG A 69 -21.86 8.51 11.57
CA ARG A 69 -22.64 7.46 10.90
C ARG A 69 -24.06 7.91 10.60
N ILE A 70 -24.70 8.57 11.56
CA ILE A 70 -26.04 9.13 11.42
C ILE A 70 -26.05 10.17 10.30
N LEU A 71 -25.12 11.13 10.32
CA LEU A 71 -25.04 12.18 9.31
C LEU A 71 -24.70 11.62 7.92
N LYS A 72 -23.76 10.68 7.80
CA LYS A 72 -23.47 9.99 6.53
C LYS A 72 -24.72 9.30 5.96
N TYR A 73 -25.51 8.64 6.80
CA TYR A 73 -26.80 8.08 6.38
C TYR A 73 -27.78 9.16 5.94
N LYS A 74 -27.94 10.25 6.72
CA LYS A 74 -28.84 11.35 6.37
C LYS A 74 -28.46 12.02 5.04
N ILE A 75 -27.16 12.22 4.79
CA ILE A 75 -26.63 12.74 3.52
C ILE A 75 -26.99 11.82 2.36
N GLN A 76 -26.82 10.50 2.51
CA GLN A 76 -27.16 9.53 1.47
C GLN A 76 -28.67 9.46 1.13
N ASN A 77 -29.53 9.83 2.08
CA ASN A 77 -30.99 9.71 1.97
C ASN A 77 -31.72 11.06 1.88
N SER A 78 -31.01 12.16 1.63
CA SER A 78 -31.58 13.49 1.46
C SER A 78 -31.11 14.14 0.15
N ALA A 79 -31.74 15.25 -0.24
CA ALA A 79 -31.39 16.01 -1.43
C ALA A 79 -31.53 17.53 -1.18
N GLY A 80 -30.99 18.33 -2.10
CA GLY A 80 -31.10 19.80 -2.04
C GLY A 80 -30.53 20.40 -0.75
N ASP A 81 -31.25 21.37 -0.19
CA ASP A 81 -30.81 22.13 0.99
C ASP A 81 -30.70 21.27 2.25
N GLU A 82 -31.54 20.25 2.38
CA GLU A 82 -31.48 19.32 3.52
C GLU A 82 -30.17 18.53 3.50
N LYS A 83 -29.79 17.98 2.33
CA LYS A 83 -28.52 17.29 2.16
C LYS A 83 -27.35 18.19 2.50
N LYS A 84 -27.38 19.43 1.98
CA LYS A 84 -26.34 20.43 2.24
C LYS A 84 -26.20 20.72 3.74
N ALA A 85 -27.31 20.88 4.46
CA ALA A 85 -27.30 21.11 5.90
C ALA A 85 -26.66 19.94 6.67
N PHE A 86 -26.89 18.69 6.26
CA PHE A 86 -26.22 17.54 6.89
C PHE A 86 -24.74 17.45 6.54
N VAL A 87 -24.33 17.82 5.32
CA VAL A 87 -22.91 17.93 4.94
C VAL A 87 -22.21 18.99 5.78
N ASP A 88 -22.81 20.17 5.94
CA ASP A 88 -22.26 21.26 6.75
C ASP A 88 -22.14 20.85 8.23
N GLN A 89 -23.15 20.15 8.77
CA GLN A 89 -23.09 19.59 10.13
C GLN A 89 -21.96 18.58 10.28
N LEU A 90 -21.74 17.71 9.29
CA LEU A 90 -20.69 16.71 9.35
C LEU A 90 -19.29 17.34 9.25
N LEU A 91 -19.13 18.34 8.38
CA LEU A 91 -17.89 19.13 8.29
C LEU A 91 -17.55 19.85 9.60
N ALA A 92 -18.55 20.32 10.34
CA ALA A 92 -18.38 20.93 11.66
C ALA A 92 -18.15 19.91 12.78
N LEU A 93 -18.65 18.68 12.63
CA LEU A 93 -18.48 17.60 13.60
C LEU A 93 -17.01 17.20 13.73
N TYR A 94 -16.27 17.08 12.62
CA TYR A 94 -14.87 16.66 12.61
C TYR A 94 -13.93 17.52 13.49
N PRO A 95 -13.83 18.86 13.30
CA PRO A 95 -12.97 19.68 14.14
C PRO A 95 -13.42 19.71 15.60
N LYS A 96 -14.73 19.69 15.86
CA LYS A 96 -15.27 19.63 17.23
C LYS A 96 -14.93 18.31 17.93
N TYR A 97 -14.86 17.20 17.19
CA TYR A 97 -14.43 15.92 17.75
C TYR A 97 -12.99 16.01 18.27
N ARG A 98 -12.09 16.53 17.44
CA ARG A 98 -10.69 16.73 17.80
C ARG A 98 -10.48 17.73 18.92
N GLU A 99 -11.27 18.80 18.95
CA GLU A 99 -11.24 19.81 20.02
C GLU A 99 -11.54 19.18 21.38
N ILE A 100 -12.59 18.36 21.46
CA ILE A 100 -13.06 17.77 22.71
C ILE A 100 -12.29 16.50 23.10
N PHE A 101 -11.90 15.69 22.10
CA PHE A 101 -11.21 14.42 22.31
C PHE A 101 -9.91 14.35 21.47
N PRO A 102 -8.91 15.20 21.74
CA PRO A 102 -7.69 15.30 20.93
C PRO A 102 -6.89 13.99 20.85
N GLU A 103 -6.95 13.16 21.89
CA GLU A 103 -6.28 11.84 21.94
C GLU A 103 -6.99 10.75 21.13
N ARG A 104 -8.18 11.03 20.60
CA ARG A 104 -9.02 10.07 19.85
C ARG A 104 -9.10 10.38 18.36
N GLU A 105 -8.73 11.59 17.97
CA GLU A 105 -8.88 12.10 16.61
C GLU A 105 -7.56 12.75 16.17
N ALA A 106 -6.78 12.02 15.36
CA ALA A 106 -5.53 12.55 14.83
C ALA A 106 -5.80 13.72 13.87
N LEU A 107 -4.78 14.56 13.65
CA LEU A 107 -4.93 15.69 12.71
C LEU A 107 -5.16 15.18 11.29
N ALA A 108 -4.41 14.15 10.87
CA ALA A 108 -4.59 13.58 9.54
C ALA A 108 -5.97 12.94 9.36
N ASP A 109 -6.48 12.21 10.36
CA ASP A 109 -7.79 11.55 10.27
C ASP A 109 -8.90 12.58 10.02
N MET A 110 -8.94 13.64 10.82
CA MET A 110 -9.90 14.74 10.70
C MET A 110 -9.82 15.41 9.33
N LEU A 111 -8.62 15.77 8.87
CA LEU A 111 -8.42 16.45 7.59
C LEU A 111 -8.78 15.54 6.41
N ILE A 112 -8.43 14.25 6.48
CA ILE A 112 -8.80 13.26 5.47
C ILE A 112 -10.31 13.16 5.39
N ASP A 113 -11.02 13.02 6.50
CA ASP A 113 -12.47 12.90 6.49
C ASP A 113 -13.16 14.15 5.92
N GLN A 114 -12.66 15.35 6.25
CA GLN A 114 -13.12 16.60 5.63
C GLN A 114 -12.87 16.64 4.12
N ALA A 115 -11.65 16.32 3.67
CA ALA A 115 -11.28 16.31 2.26
C ALA A 115 -12.11 15.27 1.47
N MET A 116 -12.27 14.08 2.02
CA MET A 116 -13.00 12.98 1.38
C MET A 116 -14.50 13.28 1.31
N LEU A 117 -15.08 13.89 2.34
CA LEU A 117 -16.48 14.35 2.30
C LEU A 117 -16.67 15.44 1.23
N LYS A 118 -15.79 16.44 1.21
CA LYS A 118 -15.81 17.51 0.18
C LYS A 118 -15.67 16.96 -1.24
N ASN A 119 -14.80 15.97 -1.43
CA ASN A 119 -14.59 15.25 -2.68
C ASN A 119 -15.83 14.47 -3.11
N ASP A 120 -16.37 13.63 -2.23
CA ASP A 120 -17.49 12.75 -2.54
C ASP A 120 -18.78 13.56 -2.82
N GLU A 121 -18.96 14.69 -2.13
CA GLU A 121 -20.09 15.62 -2.32
C GLU A 121 -19.86 16.69 -3.40
N LYS A 122 -18.64 16.76 -3.96
CA LYS A 122 -18.26 17.72 -5.02
C LYS A 122 -18.48 19.18 -4.64
N ILE A 123 -18.16 19.54 -3.40
CA ILE A 123 -18.35 20.89 -2.83
C ILE A 123 -17.03 21.65 -2.63
N ALA A 124 -15.92 21.15 -3.16
CA ALA A 124 -14.62 21.79 -3.12
C ALA A 124 -13.88 21.61 -4.44
N THR A 125 -12.93 22.49 -4.72
CA THR A 125 -12.07 22.38 -5.91
C THR A 125 -10.98 21.32 -5.72
N THR A 126 -10.39 20.87 -6.82
CA THR A 126 -9.21 19.99 -6.81
C THR A 126 -8.07 20.57 -5.97
N GLU A 127 -7.82 21.89 -6.08
CA GLU A 127 -6.78 22.58 -5.33
C GLU A 127 -7.07 22.62 -3.82
N GLU A 128 -8.32 22.88 -3.43
CA GLU A 128 -8.73 22.87 -2.02
C GLU A 128 -8.59 21.47 -1.41
N ILE A 129 -9.09 20.44 -2.10
CA ILE A 129 -8.99 19.05 -1.62
C ILE A 129 -7.53 18.61 -1.54
N PHE A 130 -6.71 18.95 -2.55
CA PHE A 130 -5.27 18.70 -2.53
C PHE A 130 -4.63 19.39 -1.32
N SER A 131 -4.92 20.67 -1.07
CA SER A 131 -4.32 21.41 0.04
C SER A 131 -4.66 20.83 1.42
N ILE A 132 -5.88 20.33 1.62
CA ILE A 132 -6.28 19.69 2.88
C ILE A 132 -5.52 18.37 3.07
N LEU A 133 -5.41 17.57 2.01
CA LEU A 133 -4.68 16.30 2.06
C LEU A 133 -3.16 16.51 2.17
N ASP A 134 -2.61 17.54 1.52
CA ASP A 134 -1.22 17.94 1.64
C ASP A 134 -0.89 18.33 3.09
N GLN A 135 -1.78 19.10 3.73
CA GLN A 135 -1.65 19.42 5.14
C GLN A 135 -1.68 18.16 6.01
N ALA A 136 -2.64 17.26 5.79
CA ALA A 136 -2.73 16.00 6.52
C ALA A 136 -1.44 15.17 6.39
N PHE A 137 -0.91 15.09 5.16
CA PHE A 137 0.26 14.29 4.85
C PHE A 137 1.54 14.89 5.46
N ASN A 138 1.72 16.21 5.35
CA ASN A 138 2.94 16.87 5.80
C ASN A 138 2.97 17.15 7.31
N GLN A 139 1.83 17.39 7.94
CA GLN A 139 1.76 17.71 9.37
C GLN A 139 1.53 16.47 10.26
N ASP A 140 0.97 15.38 9.71
CA ASP A 140 0.63 14.19 10.49
C ASP A 140 0.70 12.89 9.65
N ARG A 141 1.82 12.72 8.93
CA ARG A 141 2.08 11.57 8.03
C ARG A 141 1.82 10.21 8.67
N ILE A 142 2.12 10.06 9.97
CA ILE A 142 1.99 8.78 10.68
C ILE A 142 0.54 8.31 10.64
N HIS A 143 -0.42 9.22 10.87
CA HIS A 143 -1.85 8.90 10.91
C HIS A 143 -2.53 8.92 9.53
N PHE A 144 -1.84 9.33 8.45
CA PHE A 144 -2.38 9.23 7.08
C PHE A 144 -2.42 7.76 6.60
N THR A 145 -3.38 6.98 7.09
CA THR A 145 -3.50 5.53 6.85
C THR A 145 -4.65 5.15 5.92
N ASN A 146 -5.32 6.15 5.31
CA ASN A 146 -6.43 5.94 4.39
C ASN A 146 -5.92 5.80 2.94
N ALA A 147 -6.01 4.60 2.39
CA ALA A 147 -5.54 4.29 1.04
C ALA A 147 -6.26 5.10 -0.05
N LYS A 148 -7.58 5.30 0.06
CA LYS A 148 -8.34 6.11 -0.93
C LYS A 148 -7.87 7.57 -0.90
N ALA A 149 -7.61 8.12 0.28
CA ALA A 149 -7.12 9.48 0.42
C ALA A 149 -5.69 9.66 -0.14
N LEU A 150 -4.80 8.66 0.00
CA LEU A 150 -3.46 8.70 -0.63
C LEU A 150 -3.58 8.75 -2.15
N TYR A 151 -4.49 7.97 -2.72
CA TYR A 151 -4.77 8.01 -4.15
C TYR A 151 -5.32 9.37 -4.59
N VAL A 152 -6.32 9.92 -3.89
CA VAL A 152 -6.90 11.23 -4.23
C VAL A 152 -5.85 12.33 -4.14
N TYR A 153 -5.04 12.33 -3.07
CA TYR A 153 -3.95 13.27 -2.86
C TYR A 153 -2.98 13.30 -4.05
N PHE A 154 -2.45 12.12 -4.42
CA PHE A 154 -1.54 12.01 -5.56
C PHE A 154 -2.24 12.32 -6.90
N SER A 155 -3.46 11.81 -7.09
CA SER A 155 -4.25 12.00 -8.30
C SER A 155 -4.49 13.48 -8.58
N TYR A 156 -4.85 14.26 -7.55
CA TYR A 156 -5.13 15.67 -7.70
C TYR A 156 -3.88 16.50 -7.91
N LEU A 157 -2.74 16.11 -7.33
CA LEU A 157 -1.45 16.72 -7.67
C LEU A 157 -1.11 16.59 -9.16
N VAL A 158 -1.33 15.42 -9.72
CA VAL A 158 -1.14 15.16 -11.16
C VAL A 158 -2.11 16.00 -12.00
N ASP A 159 -3.38 16.12 -11.58
CA ASP A 159 -4.37 16.94 -12.28
C ASP A 159 -3.99 18.45 -12.24
N LEU A 160 -3.48 18.92 -11.10
CA LEU A 160 -2.95 20.28 -10.95
C LEU A 160 -1.68 20.51 -11.78
N ASN A 161 -0.84 19.48 -11.97
CA ASN A 161 0.30 19.55 -12.87
C ASN A 161 -0.13 19.64 -14.34
N ALA A 162 -1.12 18.84 -14.75
CA ALA A 162 -1.70 18.93 -16.09
C ALA A 162 -2.34 20.30 -16.37
N ALA A 163 -2.85 20.97 -15.33
CA ALA A 163 -3.36 22.34 -15.40
C ALA A 163 -2.25 23.43 -15.38
N GLY A 164 -0.97 23.06 -15.22
CA GLY A 164 0.15 24.00 -15.14
C GLY A 164 0.28 24.72 -13.79
N ILE A 165 -0.48 24.30 -12.77
CA ILE A 165 -0.50 24.91 -11.43
C ILE A 165 0.64 24.35 -10.56
N LYS A 166 0.90 23.04 -10.66
CA LYS A 166 1.98 22.35 -9.94
C LYS A 166 3.06 21.90 -10.92
N ASP A 167 4.32 21.98 -10.50
CA ASP A 167 5.43 21.51 -11.33
C ASP A 167 5.56 19.98 -11.33
N LEU A 168 6.27 19.46 -12.33
CA LEU A 168 6.49 18.03 -12.49
C LEU A 168 7.44 17.46 -11.42
N ASP A 169 8.35 18.28 -10.88
CA ASP A 169 9.26 17.86 -9.79
C ASP A 169 8.46 17.50 -8.53
N ALA A 170 7.46 18.30 -8.18
CA ALA A 170 6.55 18.09 -7.06
C ALA A 170 5.74 16.80 -7.23
N VAL A 171 5.24 16.50 -8.43
CA VAL A 171 4.56 15.23 -8.73
C VAL A 171 5.46 14.05 -8.38
N PHE A 172 6.72 14.10 -8.81
CA PHE A 172 7.65 13.03 -8.56
C PHE A 172 8.10 12.92 -7.10
N GLU A 173 8.30 14.03 -6.41
CA GLU A 173 8.64 14.02 -4.99
C GLU A 173 7.49 13.43 -4.16
N THR A 174 6.25 13.89 -4.39
CA THR A 174 5.08 13.35 -3.70
C THR A 174 4.85 11.87 -4.05
N TYR A 175 5.15 11.44 -5.28
CA TYR A 175 5.11 10.01 -5.63
C TYR A 175 6.03 9.18 -4.73
N ASP A 176 7.30 9.58 -4.59
CA ASP A 176 8.27 8.85 -3.75
C ASP A 176 7.79 8.82 -2.29
N GLN A 177 7.25 9.94 -1.79
CA GLN A 177 6.76 10.05 -0.41
C GLN A 177 5.50 9.21 -0.15
N VAL A 178 4.54 9.23 -1.07
CA VAL A 178 3.30 8.44 -0.98
C VAL A 178 3.60 6.96 -1.13
N GLY A 179 4.47 6.57 -2.07
CA GLY A 179 4.94 5.20 -2.23
C GLY A 179 5.59 4.68 -0.95
N SER A 180 6.50 5.45 -0.35
CA SER A 180 7.11 5.11 0.94
C SER A 180 6.07 4.96 2.06
N LYS A 181 5.04 5.82 2.10
CA LYS A 181 3.96 5.69 3.09
C LYS A 181 3.16 4.41 2.88
N ILE A 182 2.85 4.05 1.64
CA ILE A 182 2.15 2.79 1.33
C ILE A 182 3.00 1.59 1.74
N GLU A 183 4.31 1.59 1.46
CA GLU A 183 5.22 0.51 1.85
C GLU A 183 5.26 0.31 3.38
N GLU A 184 5.30 1.40 4.15
CA GLU A 184 5.24 1.35 5.62
C GLU A 184 3.95 0.70 6.13
N GLU A 185 2.80 1.09 5.57
CA GLU A 185 1.50 0.51 5.94
C GLU A 185 1.42 -0.97 5.58
N VAL A 186 1.90 -1.36 4.39
CA VAL A 186 1.91 -2.76 3.94
C VAL A 186 2.84 -3.62 4.79
N GLU A 187 4.03 -3.13 5.15
CA GLU A 187 4.95 -3.87 6.03
C GLU A 187 4.34 -4.10 7.42
N SER A 188 3.70 -3.07 8.01
CA SER A 188 2.99 -3.19 9.29
C SER A 188 1.88 -4.25 9.24
N LEU A 189 1.09 -4.26 8.16
CA LEU A 189 0.03 -5.25 7.94
C LEU A 189 0.59 -6.65 7.72
N ASN A 190 1.67 -6.80 6.94
CA ASN A 190 2.35 -8.08 6.73
C ASN A 190 2.85 -8.68 8.04
N GLN A 191 3.43 -7.87 8.93
CA GLN A 191 3.88 -8.34 10.24
C GLN A 191 2.70 -8.85 11.09
N MET A 192 1.56 -8.16 11.07
CA MET A 192 0.35 -8.60 11.75
C MET A 192 -0.18 -9.92 11.16
N VAL A 193 -0.28 -10.01 9.84
CA VAL A 193 -0.75 -11.21 9.15
C VAL A 193 0.15 -12.40 9.42
N ASN A 194 1.47 -12.25 9.31
CA ASN A 194 2.42 -13.34 9.58
C ASN A 194 2.28 -13.88 11.01
N LYS A 195 2.11 -12.98 11.99
CA LYS A 195 1.90 -13.35 13.40
C LYS A 195 0.59 -14.11 13.62
N LEU A 196 -0.50 -13.67 12.98
CA LEU A 196 -1.82 -14.29 13.11
C LEU A 196 -1.92 -15.60 12.33
N GLN A 197 -1.31 -15.68 11.14
CA GLN A 197 -1.28 -16.90 10.34
C GLN A 197 -0.51 -18.02 11.04
N ALA A 198 0.61 -17.71 11.71
CA ALA A 198 1.34 -18.69 12.50
C ALA A 198 0.49 -19.29 13.63
N LYS A 199 -0.42 -18.50 14.21
CA LYS A 199 -1.40 -18.98 15.20
C LYS A 199 -2.48 -19.86 14.58
N GLU A 200 -2.96 -19.48 13.40
CA GLU A 200 -3.94 -20.28 12.66
C GLU A 200 -3.36 -21.65 12.26
N ASP A 201 -2.15 -21.67 11.72
CA ASP A 201 -1.43 -22.90 11.35
C ASP A 201 -1.19 -23.82 12.57
N ALA A 202 -0.98 -23.23 13.75
CA ALA A 202 -0.84 -23.95 15.02
C ALA A 202 -2.19 -24.38 15.66
N GLY A 203 -3.32 -24.03 15.04
CA GLY A 203 -4.67 -24.35 15.53
C GLY A 203 -5.09 -23.59 16.80
N ASN A 204 -4.42 -22.47 17.15
CA ASN A 204 -4.63 -21.75 18.41
C ASN A 204 -5.21 -20.32 18.24
N ILE A 205 -5.76 -20.01 17.06
CA ILE A 205 -6.32 -18.70 16.74
C ILE A 205 -7.76 -18.52 17.22
N SER A 206 -8.07 -17.38 17.87
CA SER A 206 -9.42 -17.01 18.30
C SER A 206 -10.28 -16.43 17.17
N SER A 207 -11.61 -16.40 17.32
CA SER A 207 -12.52 -15.76 16.35
C SER A 207 -12.23 -14.27 16.15
N ARG A 208 -11.77 -13.58 17.19
CA ARG A 208 -11.37 -12.17 17.13
C ARG A 208 -10.11 -12.01 16.27
N GLU A 209 -9.12 -12.87 16.47
CA GLU A 209 -7.87 -12.88 15.71
C GLU A 209 -8.10 -13.27 14.25
N LYS A 210 -8.98 -14.24 13.96
CA LYS A 210 -9.39 -14.55 12.58
C LYS A 210 -9.97 -13.34 11.86
N ARG A 211 -10.82 -12.56 12.56
CA ARG A 211 -11.36 -11.31 12.02
C ARG A 211 -10.26 -10.28 11.78
N GLN A 212 -9.30 -10.15 12.71
CA GLN A 212 -8.16 -9.24 12.53
C GLN A 212 -7.29 -9.64 11.33
N LEU A 213 -7.02 -10.93 11.17
CA LEU A 213 -6.29 -11.49 10.04
C LEU A 213 -6.97 -11.11 8.72
N SER A 214 -8.27 -11.41 8.59
CA SER A 214 -9.05 -11.06 7.38
C SER A 214 -9.07 -9.56 7.09
N ILE A 215 -9.20 -8.70 8.11
CA ILE A 215 -9.15 -7.24 7.94
C ILE A 215 -7.77 -6.79 7.48
N ALA A 216 -6.70 -7.31 8.07
CA ALA A 216 -5.34 -6.94 7.73
C ALA A 216 -4.99 -7.34 6.28
N GLU A 217 -5.41 -8.54 5.86
CA GLU A 217 -5.26 -9.00 4.47
C GLU A 217 -6.02 -8.10 3.49
N SER A 218 -7.29 -7.78 3.79
CA SER A 218 -8.10 -6.89 2.94
C SER A 218 -7.55 -5.47 2.86
N LYS A 219 -7.07 -4.92 3.98
CA LYS A 219 -6.42 -3.60 4.01
C LYS A 219 -5.12 -3.62 3.19
N SER A 220 -4.32 -4.67 3.31
CA SER A 220 -3.09 -4.83 2.54
C SER A 220 -3.38 -4.90 1.04
N GLU A 221 -4.40 -5.66 0.62
CA GLU A 221 -4.80 -5.74 -0.79
C GLU A 221 -5.26 -4.38 -1.32
N THR A 222 -5.96 -3.60 -0.49
CA THR A 222 -6.41 -2.25 -0.86
C THR A 222 -5.22 -1.33 -1.10
N PHE A 223 -4.22 -1.31 -0.22
CA PHE A 223 -3.01 -0.51 -0.41
C PHE A 223 -2.24 -0.90 -1.66
N VAL A 224 -2.12 -2.20 -1.96
CA VAL A 224 -1.45 -2.69 -3.18
C VAL A 224 -2.16 -2.17 -4.43
N LYS A 225 -3.48 -2.30 -4.49
CA LYS A 225 -4.29 -1.78 -5.63
C LYS A 225 -4.16 -0.27 -5.78
N ILE A 226 -4.13 0.45 -4.66
CA ILE A 226 -3.90 1.90 -4.69
C ILE A 226 -2.50 2.22 -5.22
N ASN A 227 -1.46 1.50 -4.79
CA ASN A 227 -0.11 1.69 -5.29
C ASN A 227 -0.04 1.47 -6.80
N GLU A 228 -0.63 0.37 -7.30
CA GLU A 228 -0.72 0.09 -8.74
C GLU A 228 -1.45 1.20 -9.51
N SER A 229 -2.50 1.79 -8.91
CA SER A 229 -3.26 2.90 -9.51
C SER A 229 -2.42 4.18 -9.57
N ILE A 230 -1.66 4.47 -8.50
CA ILE A 230 -0.70 5.57 -8.43
C ILE A 230 0.42 5.36 -9.46
N ASP A 231 0.98 4.15 -9.55
CA ASP A 231 2.03 3.78 -10.50
C ASP A 231 1.55 3.94 -11.95
N THR A 232 0.30 3.58 -12.23
CA THR A 232 -0.31 3.76 -13.55
C THR A 232 -0.46 5.24 -13.88
N LYS A 233 -0.98 6.04 -12.94
CA LYS A 233 -1.16 7.48 -13.13
C LYS A 233 0.19 8.20 -13.28
N LEU A 234 1.18 7.83 -12.48
CA LEU A 234 2.55 8.31 -12.64
C LEU A 234 3.14 7.83 -13.97
N GLY A 235 2.96 6.58 -14.37
CA GLY A 235 3.57 5.99 -15.57
C GLY A 235 3.29 6.77 -16.85
N ASN A 236 2.13 7.42 -16.94
CA ASN A 236 1.79 8.33 -18.04
C ASN A 236 2.69 9.58 -18.10
N LEU A 237 3.20 10.04 -16.95
CA LEU A 237 4.11 11.17 -16.82
C LEU A 237 5.58 10.73 -16.74
N ALA A 238 5.86 9.58 -16.14
CA ALA A 238 7.18 9.05 -15.87
C ALA A 238 7.64 8.16 -17.02
N ASN A 239 7.85 8.78 -18.17
CA ASN A 239 8.42 8.17 -19.36
C ASN A 239 9.73 8.90 -19.71
N CYS A 240 10.54 8.33 -20.59
CA CYS A 240 11.82 8.93 -20.94
C CYS A 240 11.67 10.30 -21.60
N GLU A 241 10.59 10.54 -22.34
CA GLU A 241 10.29 11.84 -22.99
C GLU A 241 10.14 12.99 -21.98
N ASN A 242 9.62 12.71 -20.78
CA ASN A 242 9.48 13.69 -19.71
C ASN A 242 10.68 13.68 -18.75
N LEU A 243 11.21 12.50 -18.40
CA LEU A 243 12.29 12.37 -17.42
C LEU A 243 13.62 12.94 -17.93
N ILE A 244 13.96 12.69 -19.19
CA ILE A 244 15.24 13.13 -19.76
C ILE A 244 15.32 14.67 -19.76
N PRO A 245 14.37 15.43 -20.36
CA PRO A 245 14.45 16.89 -20.36
C PRO A 245 14.39 17.50 -18.95
N LEU A 246 13.60 16.90 -18.05
CA LEU A 246 13.50 17.36 -16.66
C LEU A 246 14.85 17.27 -15.95
N TYR A 247 15.49 16.11 -16.01
CA TYR A 247 16.75 15.88 -15.33
C TYR A 247 17.92 16.57 -16.02
N GLU A 248 17.93 16.69 -17.35
CA GLU A 248 18.94 17.48 -18.06
C GLU A 248 18.90 18.95 -17.64
N LYS A 249 17.70 19.55 -17.61
CA LYS A 249 17.51 20.94 -17.19
C LYS A 249 18.06 21.19 -15.78
N ASN A 250 17.79 20.26 -14.87
CA ASN A 250 18.11 20.40 -13.45
C ASN A 250 19.51 19.86 -13.07
N PHE A 251 20.20 19.16 -13.96
CA PHE A 251 21.43 18.43 -13.64
C PHE A 251 22.54 19.33 -13.11
N GLU A 252 22.87 20.41 -13.82
CA GLU A 252 24.01 21.25 -13.44
C GLU A 252 23.84 21.89 -12.05
N GLU A 253 22.61 22.23 -11.68
CA GLU A 253 22.26 22.80 -10.39
C GLU A 253 22.23 21.73 -9.28
N LYS A 254 21.68 20.54 -9.57
CA LYS A 254 21.38 19.52 -8.56
C LYS A 254 22.36 18.34 -8.52
N LYS A 255 23.38 18.30 -9.40
CA LYS A 255 24.36 17.18 -9.49
C LYS A 255 25.18 16.93 -8.22
N THR A 256 25.16 17.82 -7.24
CA THR A 256 25.80 17.63 -5.92
C THR A 256 24.82 17.25 -4.81
N ASP A 257 23.51 17.32 -5.07
CA ASP A 257 22.48 16.85 -4.14
C ASP A 257 22.34 15.33 -4.26
N VAL A 258 22.91 14.62 -3.29
CA VAL A 258 22.91 13.16 -3.23
C VAL A 258 21.50 12.57 -3.29
N LYS A 259 20.51 13.20 -2.66
CA LYS A 259 19.12 12.70 -2.65
C LYS A 259 18.51 12.84 -4.04
N TRP A 260 18.65 14.02 -4.64
CA TRP A 260 18.13 14.27 -5.98
C TRP A 260 18.78 13.34 -7.02
N VAL A 261 20.11 13.20 -7.00
CA VAL A 261 20.84 12.32 -7.95
C VAL A 261 20.38 10.87 -7.80
N LYS A 262 20.27 10.35 -6.57
CA LYS A 262 19.78 8.99 -6.32
C LYS A 262 18.36 8.78 -6.84
N SER A 263 17.45 9.72 -6.58
CA SER A 263 16.08 9.66 -7.10
C SER A 263 16.06 9.69 -8.63
N ALA A 264 16.88 10.54 -9.26
CA ALA A 264 16.97 10.64 -10.72
C ALA A 264 17.46 9.33 -11.36
N VAL A 265 18.56 8.76 -10.85
CA VAL A 265 19.07 7.45 -11.31
C VAL A 265 18.02 6.36 -11.11
N GLY A 266 17.40 6.30 -9.93
CA GLY A 266 16.37 5.32 -9.60
C GLY A 266 15.18 5.36 -10.55
N ARG A 267 14.65 6.56 -10.84
CA ARG A 267 13.50 6.74 -11.73
C ARG A 267 13.86 6.45 -13.19
N MET A 268 15.01 6.94 -13.67
CA MET A 268 15.49 6.62 -15.02
C MET A 268 15.69 5.10 -15.21
N TYR A 269 16.26 4.41 -14.22
CA TYR A 269 16.36 2.95 -14.24
C TYR A 269 14.99 2.27 -14.26
N SER A 270 14.07 2.68 -13.37
CA SER A 270 12.74 2.07 -13.27
C SER A 270 11.89 2.23 -14.53
N LYS A 271 12.16 3.26 -15.34
CA LYS A 271 11.47 3.55 -16.59
C LYS A 271 12.25 3.13 -17.82
N GLU A 272 13.31 2.32 -17.61
CA GLU A 272 14.14 1.75 -18.68
C GLU A 272 14.81 2.81 -19.57
N CYS A 273 15.02 4.03 -19.05
CA CYS A 273 15.71 5.12 -19.75
C CYS A 273 17.25 4.97 -19.68
N THR A 274 17.75 3.74 -19.60
CA THR A 274 19.14 3.44 -19.24
C THR A 274 20.13 3.53 -20.39
N GLU A 275 19.62 3.64 -21.63
CA GLU A 275 20.45 3.80 -22.83
C GLU A 275 20.79 5.28 -23.11
N ASP A 276 20.11 6.22 -22.45
CA ASP A 276 20.35 7.64 -22.66
C ASP A 276 21.66 8.10 -21.99
N PRO A 277 22.48 8.95 -22.62
CA PRO A 277 23.73 9.46 -22.03
C PRO A 277 23.55 10.16 -20.67
N LEU A 278 22.38 10.74 -20.40
CA LEU A 278 22.07 11.34 -19.10
C LEU A 278 22.12 10.30 -17.98
N PHE A 279 21.68 9.06 -18.23
CA PHE A 279 21.73 8.01 -17.22
C PHE A 279 23.17 7.71 -16.80
N VAL A 280 24.10 7.68 -17.75
CA VAL A 280 25.54 7.52 -17.47
C VAL A 280 26.04 8.67 -16.60
N LYS A 281 25.76 9.92 -16.98
CA LYS A 281 26.16 11.12 -16.21
C LYS A 281 25.63 11.09 -14.78
N LEU A 282 24.38 10.71 -14.59
CA LEU A 282 23.75 10.62 -13.28
C LEU A 282 24.37 9.51 -12.42
N VAL A 283 24.65 8.34 -13.00
CA VAL A 283 25.31 7.23 -12.29
C VAL A 283 26.75 7.59 -11.90
N GLU A 284 27.48 8.26 -12.78
CA GLU A 284 28.84 8.75 -12.49
C GLU A 284 28.83 9.81 -11.37
N ALA A 285 27.90 10.76 -11.42
CA ALA A 285 27.71 11.75 -10.35
C ALA A 285 27.35 11.06 -9.02
N GLN A 286 26.43 10.09 -9.06
CA GLN A 286 26.06 9.30 -7.88
C GLN A 286 27.28 8.57 -7.30
N ASN A 287 28.12 7.98 -8.16
CA ASN A 287 29.29 7.22 -7.73
C ASN A 287 30.36 8.12 -7.10
N ALA A 288 30.55 9.30 -7.65
CA ALA A 288 31.49 10.29 -7.11
C ALA A 288 31.04 10.81 -5.74
N LEU A 289 29.73 10.99 -5.54
CA LEU A 289 29.16 11.49 -4.29
C LEU A 289 29.01 10.41 -3.22
N ASP A 290 28.50 9.24 -3.59
CA ASP A 290 28.11 8.18 -2.65
C ASP A 290 28.22 6.78 -3.30
N PRO A 291 29.42 6.15 -3.25
CA PRO A 291 29.68 4.84 -3.82
C PRO A 291 29.07 3.73 -2.96
N THR A 292 27.76 3.56 -3.09
CA THR A 292 26.95 2.57 -2.36
C THR A 292 26.71 1.31 -3.17
N SER A 293 26.09 0.32 -2.53
CA SER A 293 25.60 -0.88 -3.19
C SER A 293 24.76 -0.59 -4.45
N ASP A 294 23.80 0.33 -4.38
CA ASP A 294 22.95 0.68 -5.54
C ASP A 294 23.79 1.28 -6.68
N THR A 295 24.76 2.13 -6.36
CA THR A 295 25.64 2.73 -7.35
C THR A 295 26.45 1.67 -8.13
N TYR A 296 27.04 0.70 -7.42
CA TYR A 296 27.74 -0.42 -8.07
C TYR A 296 26.78 -1.31 -8.87
N PHE A 297 25.53 -1.47 -8.44
CA PHE A 297 24.53 -2.16 -9.25
C PHE A 297 24.31 -1.44 -10.59
N TYR A 298 24.16 -0.11 -10.59
CA TYR A 298 23.99 0.66 -11.82
C TYR A 298 25.23 0.65 -12.71
N LEU A 299 26.44 0.73 -12.14
CA LEU A 299 27.69 0.57 -12.90
C LEU A 299 27.76 -0.81 -13.58
N GLY A 300 27.34 -1.87 -12.87
CA GLY A 300 27.23 -3.21 -13.44
C GLY A 300 26.23 -3.29 -14.60
N LEU A 301 25.10 -2.60 -14.50
CA LEU A 301 24.12 -2.48 -15.58
C LEU A 301 24.71 -1.76 -16.81
N LEU A 302 25.38 -0.62 -16.62
CA LEU A 302 26.05 0.11 -17.70
C LEU A 302 27.07 -0.77 -18.42
N LYS A 303 27.89 -1.53 -17.67
CA LYS A 303 28.86 -2.48 -18.24
C LYS A 303 28.17 -3.62 -18.99
N MET A 304 27.03 -4.10 -18.50
CA MET A 304 26.23 -5.12 -19.20
C MET A 304 25.74 -4.62 -20.54
N ASN A 305 25.20 -3.39 -20.60
CA ASN A 305 24.73 -2.76 -21.84
C ASN A 305 25.88 -2.52 -22.82
N ALA A 306 27.07 -2.20 -22.32
CA ALA A 306 28.32 -2.11 -23.08
C ALA A 306 28.92 -3.49 -23.47
N ARG A 307 28.21 -4.61 -23.27
CA ARG A 307 28.66 -5.98 -23.53
C ARG A 307 29.90 -6.43 -22.73
N ASN A 308 30.26 -5.72 -21.67
CA ASN A 308 31.32 -6.10 -20.73
C ASN A 308 30.74 -6.96 -19.60
N SER A 309 30.39 -8.21 -19.89
CA SER A 309 29.77 -9.11 -18.91
C SER A 309 30.68 -9.41 -17.71
N GLN A 310 31.99 -9.52 -17.91
CA GLN A 310 32.92 -9.79 -16.80
C GLN A 310 33.00 -8.61 -15.84
N GLY A 311 33.10 -7.39 -16.37
CA GLY A 311 33.08 -6.17 -15.57
C GLY A 311 31.74 -5.96 -14.85
N ALA A 312 30.62 -6.29 -15.51
CA ALA A 312 29.30 -6.23 -14.91
C ALA A 312 29.18 -7.17 -13.69
N VAL A 313 29.66 -8.42 -13.82
CA VAL A 313 29.67 -9.39 -12.71
C VAL A 313 30.51 -8.88 -11.53
N ALA A 314 31.67 -8.27 -11.80
CA ALA A 314 32.52 -7.71 -10.75
C ALA A 314 31.78 -6.61 -9.96
N ASP A 315 31.11 -5.69 -10.67
CA ASP A 315 30.35 -4.60 -10.04
C ASP A 315 29.11 -5.11 -9.30
N PHE A 316 28.37 -6.08 -9.86
CA PHE A 316 27.25 -6.71 -9.16
C PHE A 316 27.68 -7.42 -7.88
N ASN A 317 28.81 -8.13 -7.90
CA ASN A 317 29.35 -8.76 -6.69
C ASN A 317 29.80 -7.70 -5.68
N LYS A 318 30.38 -6.59 -6.14
CA LYS A 318 30.74 -5.46 -5.28
C LYS A 318 29.50 -4.84 -4.64
N ALA A 319 28.44 -4.60 -5.40
CA ALA A 319 27.15 -4.12 -4.91
C ALA A 319 26.64 -5.00 -3.75
N VAL A 320 26.50 -6.31 -4.01
CA VAL A 320 26.06 -7.27 -2.99
C VAL A 320 26.97 -7.28 -1.76
N SER A 321 28.28 -7.11 -1.91
CA SER A 321 29.22 -7.08 -0.78
C SER A 321 29.15 -5.83 0.08
N LEU A 322 28.72 -4.69 -0.50
CA LEU A 322 28.62 -3.41 0.20
C LEU A 322 27.31 -3.26 0.99
N GLU A 323 26.28 -4.04 0.67
CA GLU A 323 25.03 -4.00 1.39
C GLU A 323 25.09 -4.88 2.66
N SER A 324 24.86 -4.28 3.83
CA SER A 324 24.81 -5.01 5.09
C SER A 324 23.40 -5.49 5.44
N ASP A 325 22.37 -4.73 5.04
CA ASP A 325 20.98 -5.07 5.33
C ASP A 325 20.53 -6.27 4.48
N THR A 326 20.01 -7.31 5.12
CA THR A 326 19.66 -8.57 4.46
C THR A 326 18.49 -8.41 3.50
N LYS A 327 17.50 -7.57 3.83
CA LYS A 327 16.34 -7.30 2.95
C LYS A 327 16.76 -6.52 1.71
N LYS A 328 17.59 -5.48 1.86
CA LYS A 328 18.16 -4.71 0.73
C LYS A 328 19.07 -5.57 -0.13
N LYS A 329 19.94 -6.38 0.48
CA LYS A 329 20.80 -7.33 -0.22
C LYS A 329 19.99 -8.31 -1.06
N ALA A 330 18.92 -8.86 -0.50
CA ALA A 330 17.98 -9.70 -1.24
C ALA A 330 17.37 -8.95 -2.44
N ASN A 331 16.95 -7.69 -2.27
CA ASN A 331 16.44 -6.88 -3.37
C ASN A 331 17.46 -6.69 -4.50
N ILE A 332 18.73 -6.43 -4.19
CA ILE A 332 19.79 -6.30 -5.19
C ILE A 332 20.02 -7.63 -5.92
N LEU A 333 20.10 -8.74 -5.19
CA LEU A 333 20.23 -10.08 -5.77
C LEU A 333 19.06 -10.40 -6.72
N TYR A 334 17.84 -10.01 -6.34
CA TYR A 334 16.67 -10.13 -7.21
C TYR A 334 16.80 -9.28 -8.49
N LYS A 335 17.22 -8.00 -8.38
CA LYS A 335 17.46 -7.13 -9.55
C LYS A 335 18.53 -7.71 -10.48
N ILE A 336 19.59 -8.31 -9.94
CA ILE A 336 20.61 -9.01 -10.75
C ILE A 336 19.99 -10.23 -11.45
N ALA A 337 19.14 -10.99 -10.75
CA ALA A 337 18.46 -12.14 -11.33
C ALA A 337 17.55 -11.76 -12.52
N THR A 338 16.86 -10.62 -12.48
CA THR A 338 16.00 -10.16 -13.58
C THR A 338 16.82 -9.80 -14.83
N ILE A 339 18.01 -9.23 -14.68
CA ILE A 339 18.94 -8.94 -15.79
C ILE A 339 19.32 -10.22 -16.54
N TYR A 340 19.63 -11.30 -15.81
CA TYR A 340 20.02 -12.57 -16.42
C TYR A 340 18.84 -13.42 -16.93
N LYS A 341 17.59 -13.04 -16.65
CA LYS A 341 16.39 -13.86 -16.93
C LYS A 341 16.35 -14.35 -18.38
N LYS A 342 16.61 -13.48 -19.35
CA LYS A 342 16.53 -13.80 -20.79
C LYS A 342 17.80 -14.45 -21.35
N GLY A 343 18.98 -14.09 -20.82
CA GLY A 343 20.27 -14.55 -21.36
C GLY A 343 20.82 -15.82 -20.71
N ASN A 344 20.63 -15.98 -19.40
CA ASN A 344 21.17 -17.11 -18.64
C ASN A 344 20.22 -17.49 -17.49
N LYS A 345 19.20 -18.32 -17.82
CA LYS A 345 18.16 -18.75 -16.88
C LYS A 345 18.72 -19.46 -15.64
N SER A 346 19.81 -20.22 -15.78
CA SER A 346 20.48 -20.89 -14.66
C SER A 346 21.11 -19.89 -13.69
N LEU A 347 21.84 -18.90 -14.21
CA LEU A 347 22.43 -17.84 -13.39
C LEU A 347 21.36 -16.96 -12.74
N ALA A 348 20.30 -16.62 -13.48
CA ALA A 348 19.13 -15.93 -12.94
C ALA A 348 18.50 -16.70 -11.76
N ARG A 349 18.30 -18.01 -11.90
CA ARG A 349 17.78 -18.87 -10.82
C ARG A 349 18.71 -18.88 -9.61
N ASN A 350 20.04 -18.90 -9.80
CA ASN A 350 21.00 -18.86 -8.71
C ASN A 350 20.95 -17.53 -7.92
N TYR A 351 20.89 -16.39 -8.61
CA TYR A 351 20.75 -15.09 -7.94
C TYR A 351 19.39 -14.94 -7.25
N ALA A 352 18.31 -15.42 -7.88
CA ALA A 352 16.99 -15.44 -7.26
C ALA A 352 16.95 -16.33 -6.00
N GLN A 353 17.64 -17.48 -6.01
CA GLN A 353 17.77 -18.33 -4.82
C GLN A 353 18.56 -17.61 -3.72
N LYS A 354 19.70 -17.00 -4.04
CA LYS A 354 20.46 -16.18 -3.06
C LYS A 354 19.61 -15.05 -2.48
N SER A 355 18.73 -14.44 -3.28
CA SER A 355 17.77 -13.46 -2.79
C SER A 355 16.81 -14.06 -1.77
N ILE A 356 16.28 -15.25 -2.03
CA ILE A 356 15.38 -15.97 -1.10
C ILE A 356 16.14 -16.36 0.18
N ASP A 357 17.40 -16.78 0.06
CA ASP A 357 18.21 -17.17 1.22
C ASP A 357 18.47 -15.99 2.16
N ASN A 358 18.56 -14.75 1.62
CA ASN A 358 18.69 -13.53 2.41
C ASN A 358 17.35 -12.97 2.91
N ASN A 359 16.26 -13.17 2.17
CA ASN A 359 14.91 -12.79 2.56
C ASN A 359 13.89 -13.86 2.11
N PRO A 360 13.53 -14.80 2.99
CA PRO A 360 12.56 -15.86 2.67
C PRO A 360 11.16 -15.35 2.29
N SER A 361 10.84 -14.11 2.65
CA SER A 361 9.59 -13.43 2.29
C SER A 361 9.62 -12.74 0.93
N MET A 362 10.70 -12.91 0.15
CA MET A 362 10.84 -12.30 -1.18
C MET A 362 9.97 -12.99 -2.24
N GLY A 363 8.65 -12.79 -2.19
CA GLY A 363 7.69 -13.42 -3.10
C GLY A 363 8.02 -13.23 -4.59
N LYS A 364 8.52 -12.05 -4.97
CA LYS A 364 8.93 -11.76 -6.34
C LYS A 364 10.05 -12.66 -6.87
N ALA A 365 10.97 -13.09 -6.00
CA ALA A 365 12.05 -14.02 -6.38
C ALA A 365 11.50 -15.43 -6.65
N TYR A 366 10.53 -15.89 -5.86
CA TYR A 366 9.81 -17.14 -6.15
C TYR A 366 9.06 -17.06 -7.47
N LEU A 367 8.30 -15.98 -7.73
CA LEU A 367 7.61 -15.82 -9.01
C LEU A 367 8.57 -15.76 -10.21
N LEU A 368 9.74 -15.14 -10.05
CA LEU A 368 10.78 -15.15 -11.07
C LEU A 368 11.25 -16.58 -11.38
N ILE A 369 11.57 -17.37 -10.35
CA ILE A 369 11.98 -18.78 -10.52
C ILE A 369 10.85 -19.60 -11.17
N ALA A 370 9.60 -19.41 -10.73
CA ALA A 370 8.44 -20.08 -11.31
C ALA A 370 8.30 -19.75 -12.80
N GLY A 371 8.47 -18.47 -13.18
CA GLY A 371 8.51 -18.03 -14.57
C GLY A 371 9.63 -18.68 -15.38
N LEU A 372 10.86 -18.70 -14.84
CA LEU A 372 12.00 -19.34 -15.50
C LEU A 372 11.76 -20.83 -15.78
N TYR A 373 11.12 -21.55 -14.84
CA TYR A 373 10.75 -22.95 -15.02
C TYR A 373 9.69 -23.11 -16.11
N ALA A 374 8.59 -22.36 -16.04
CA ALA A 374 7.52 -22.43 -17.03
C ALA A 374 8.01 -22.11 -18.46
N GLU A 375 8.85 -21.09 -18.61
CA GLU A 375 9.47 -20.69 -19.88
C GLU A 375 10.46 -21.73 -20.43
N SER A 376 10.76 -22.78 -19.67
CA SER A 376 11.70 -23.85 -20.04
C SER A 376 11.04 -25.22 -20.18
N ALA A 377 9.70 -25.30 -20.16
CA ALA A 377 8.96 -26.55 -20.31
C ALA A 377 9.41 -27.38 -21.53
N ASN A 378 9.66 -26.73 -22.67
CA ASN A 378 10.10 -27.40 -23.90
C ASN A 378 11.55 -27.92 -23.84
N GLU A 379 12.38 -27.37 -22.96
CA GLU A 379 13.78 -27.78 -22.74
C GLU A 379 13.88 -28.93 -21.73
N CYS A 380 12.77 -29.34 -21.11
CA CYS A 380 12.75 -30.12 -19.88
C CYS A 380 11.83 -31.34 -19.94
N GLY A 381 11.99 -32.17 -20.97
CA GLY A 381 11.28 -33.45 -21.11
C GLY A 381 11.39 -34.00 -22.53
N SER A 382 11.23 -35.31 -22.67
CA SER A 382 11.23 -36.00 -23.96
C SER A 382 9.82 -36.16 -24.52
N THR A 383 8.83 -36.35 -23.65
CA THR A 383 7.42 -36.49 -24.02
C THR A 383 6.62 -35.21 -23.75
N THR A 384 5.45 -35.09 -24.39
CA THR A 384 4.49 -34.00 -24.10
C THR A 384 4.10 -33.97 -22.63
N PHE A 385 3.96 -35.14 -21.99
CA PHE A 385 3.63 -35.25 -20.57
C PHE A 385 4.75 -34.68 -19.69
N GLU A 386 6.00 -35.11 -19.90
CA GLU A 386 7.16 -34.65 -19.12
C GLU A 386 7.38 -33.14 -19.28
N LYS A 387 7.29 -32.62 -20.51
CA LYS A 387 7.41 -31.18 -20.78
C LYS A 387 6.34 -30.40 -20.03
N ARG A 388 5.09 -30.86 -20.04
CA ARG A 388 3.99 -30.20 -19.32
C ARG A 388 4.09 -30.37 -17.80
N ALA A 389 4.70 -31.45 -17.30
CA ALA A 389 4.88 -31.67 -15.86
C ALA A 389 5.73 -30.57 -15.19
N ILE A 390 6.57 -29.84 -15.96
CA ILE A 390 7.28 -28.65 -15.47
C ILE A 390 6.33 -27.58 -14.92
N TYR A 391 5.12 -27.45 -15.47
CA TYR A 391 4.15 -26.47 -14.97
C TYR A 391 3.67 -26.78 -13.55
N TRP A 392 3.64 -28.04 -13.11
CA TRP A 392 3.38 -28.35 -11.70
C TRP A 392 4.49 -27.82 -10.79
N LYS A 393 5.76 -28.04 -11.18
CA LYS A 393 6.91 -27.51 -10.44
C LYS A 393 6.92 -25.98 -10.42
N ALA A 394 6.57 -25.33 -11.53
CA ALA A 394 6.41 -23.88 -11.57
C ALA A 394 5.28 -23.40 -10.64
N ALA A 395 4.13 -24.10 -10.63
CA ALA A 395 3.01 -23.79 -9.74
C ALA A 395 3.38 -23.97 -8.25
N GLU A 396 4.14 -25.00 -7.88
CA GLU A 396 4.63 -25.18 -6.51
C GLU A 396 5.50 -24.01 -6.03
N VAL A 397 6.38 -23.50 -6.89
CA VAL A 397 7.19 -22.32 -6.57
C VAL A 397 6.30 -21.07 -6.46
N ALA A 398 5.32 -20.89 -7.36
CA ALA A 398 4.38 -19.78 -7.28
C ALA A 398 3.49 -19.83 -6.01
N LYS A 399 3.11 -21.02 -5.54
CA LYS A 399 2.42 -21.22 -4.25
C LYS A 399 3.24 -20.70 -3.07
N LYS A 400 4.56 -20.88 -3.11
CA LYS A 400 5.45 -20.30 -2.08
C LYS A 400 5.39 -18.78 -2.11
N ALA A 401 5.40 -18.16 -3.28
CA ALA A 401 5.26 -16.70 -3.40
C ALA A 401 3.97 -16.18 -2.76
N ALA A 402 2.82 -16.80 -3.09
CA ALA A 402 1.51 -16.43 -2.54
C ALA A 402 1.42 -16.54 -1.01
N ARG A 403 2.20 -17.47 -0.44
CA ARG A 403 2.24 -17.71 1.01
C ARG A 403 3.11 -16.69 1.74
N VAL A 404 4.26 -16.32 1.17
CA VAL A 404 5.27 -15.53 1.88
C VAL A 404 5.17 -14.02 1.63
N ASP A 405 4.41 -13.61 0.61
CA ASP A 405 4.27 -12.20 0.21
C ASP A 405 2.81 -11.89 -0.18
N LEU A 406 2.09 -11.19 0.71
CA LEU A 406 0.67 -10.86 0.50
C LEU A 406 0.47 -9.89 -0.66
N SER A 407 1.42 -8.99 -0.87
CA SER A 407 1.35 -7.99 -1.94
C SER A 407 1.27 -8.65 -3.32
N LEU A 408 1.81 -9.86 -3.42
CA LEU A 408 1.82 -10.65 -4.65
C LEU A 408 0.79 -11.77 -4.66
N ARG A 409 0.00 -11.96 -3.60
CA ARG A 409 -0.88 -13.14 -3.45
C ARG A 409 -1.87 -13.27 -4.60
N SER A 410 -2.55 -12.19 -4.98
CA SER A 410 -3.49 -12.21 -6.12
C SER A 410 -2.80 -12.61 -7.43
N ARG A 411 -1.68 -11.94 -7.76
CA ARG A 411 -0.87 -12.23 -8.95
C ARG A 411 -0.29 -13.66 -8.93
N ALA A 412 0.14 -14.13 -7.77
CA ALA A 412 0.68 -15.47 -7.59
C ALA A 412 -0.41 -16.53 -7.77
N ASN A 413 -1.63 -16.31 -7.23
CA ASN A 413 -2.78 -17.19 -7.44
C ASN A 413 -3.18 -17.30 -8.91
N GLN A 414 -3.29 -16.17 -9.62
CA GLN A 414 -3.51 -16.19 -11.07
C GLN A 414 -2.41 -16.95 -11.83
N THR A 415 -1.16 -16.79 -11.39
CA THR A 415 -0.01 -17.52 -11.95
C THR A 415 -0.11 -19.03 -11.69
N ILE A 416 -0.54 -19.44 -10.50
CA ILE A 416 -0.77 -20.84 -10.13
C ILE A 416 -1.87 -21.43 -11.00
N GLU A 417 -3.02 -20.77 -11.11
CA GLU A 417 -4.15 -21.23 -11.94
C GLU A 417 -3.71 -21.44 -13.40
N ARG A 418 -3.01 -20.46 -13.97
CA ARG A 418 -2.47 -20.56 -15.34
C ARG A 418 -1.53 -21.76 -15.50
N TYR A 419 -0.60 -21.97 -14.57
CA TYR A 419 0.32 -23.11 -14.65
C TYR A 419 -0.39 -24.45 -14.44
N MET A 420 -1.35 -24.53 -13.52
CA MET A 420 -2.15 -25.74 -13.32
C MET A 420 -2.97 -26.09 -14.57
N ALA A 421 -3.47 -25.10 -15.31
CA ALA A 421 -4.18 -25.31 -16.56
C ALA A 421 -3.27 -25.83 -17.70
N LEU A 422 -1.99 -25.47 -17.70
CA LEU A 422 -1.00 -25.92 -18.70
C LEU A 422 -0.40 -27.28 -18.36
N ALA A 423 -0.40 -27.66 -17.08
CA ALA A 423 0.09 -28.95 -16.61
C ALA A 423 -0.75 -30.13 -17.14
N PRO A 424 -0.26 -31.39 -17.06
CA PRO A 424 -1.01 -32.55 -17.50
C PRO A 424 -2.38 -32.65 -16.80
N SER A 425 -3.42 -32.89 -17.59
CA SER A 425 -4.79 -33.08 -17.10
C SER A 425 -4.98 -34.44 -16.44
N LYS A 426 -6.14 -34.66 -15.79
CA LYS A 426 -6.50 -36.00 -15.28
C LYS A 426 -6.46 -37.07 -16.37
N THR A 427 -6.92 -36.76 -17.58
CA THR A 427 -6.85 -37.67 -18.73
C THR A 427 -5.41 -37.96 -19.13
N ASP A 428 -4.55 -36.94 -19.16
CA ASP A 428 -3.12 -37.13 -19.45
C ASP A 428 -2.44 -38.03 -18.40
N ILE A 429 -2.77 -37.84 -17.11
CA ILE A 429 -2.27 -38.66 -16.00
C ILE A 429 -2.71 -40.12 -16.18
N PHE A 430 -4.00 -40.35 -16.46
CA PHE A 430 -4.54 -41.69 -16.68
C PHE A 430 -3.85 -42.39 -17.86
N SER A 431 -3.77 -41.73 -19.01
CA SER A 431 -3.16 -42.29 -20.22
C SER A 431 -1.66 -42.53 -20.08
N SER A 432 -0.96 -41.75 -19.26
CA SER A 432 0.48 -41.93 -19.02
C SER A 432 0.81 -43.14 -18.13
N GLY A 433 -0.12 -43.62 -17.31
CA GLY A 433 0.16 -44.64 -16.29
C GLY A 433 1.16 -44.18 -15.21
N LEU A 434 1.30 -42.86 -15.03
CA LEU A 434 2.25 -42.24 -14.10
C LEU A 434 1.61 -41.72 -12.81
N ALA A 435 0.31 -41.96 -12.56
CA ALA A 435 -0.36 -41.55 -11.32
C ALA A 435 0.44 -41.97 -10.07
N GLY A 436 0.70 -41.02 -9.16
CA GLY A 436 1.48 -41.25 -7.94
C GLY A 436 2.98 -41.47 -8.13
N LYS A 437 3.48 -41.55 -9.37
CA LYS A 437 4.91 -41.68 -9.67
C LYS A 437 5.59 -40.31 -9.65
N THR A 438 6.91 -40.31 -9.76
CA THR A 438 7.74 -39.10 -9.83
C THR A 438 8.27 -38.90 -11.25
N VAL A 439 8.18 -37.68 -11.76
CA VAL A 439 8.84 -37.26 -13.01
C VAL A 439 10.10 -36.49 -12.63
N THR A 440 11.26 -36.96 -13.09
CA THR A 440 12.56 -36.29 -12.90
C THR A 440 12.94 -35.50 -14.15
N PHE A 441 13.45 -34.29 -13.96
CA PHE A 441 13.78 -33.39 -15.08
C PHE A 441 15.29 -33.39 -15.35
N ASN A 442 15.68 -33.93 -16.50
CA ASN A 442 17.08 -34.02 -16.96
C ASN A 442 17.50 -32.78 -17.77
N CYS A 443 17.14 -31.59 -17.29
CA CYS A 443 17.47 -30.31 -17.90
C CYS A 443 18.05 -29.36 -16.85
N TRP A 444 18.37 -28.12 -17.23
CA TRP A 444 18.96 -27.13 -16.31
C TRP A 444 18.08 -26.84 -15.07
N VAL A 445 16.75 -26.99 -15.19
CA VAL A 445 15.81 -26.84 -14.06
C VAL A 445 16.11 -27.87 -12.96
N GLY A 446 16.49 -29.09 -13.35
CA GLY A 446 16.78 -30.21 -12.46
C GLY A 446 15.59 -30.65 -11.59
N GLY A 447 15.86 -31.49 -10.60
CA GLY A 447 14.89 -31.95 -9.60
C GLY A 447 13.74 -32.79 -10.19
N SER A 448 12.64 -32.89 -9.46
CA SER A 448 11.50 -33.73 -9.83
C SER A 448 10.16 -33.15 -9.36
N VAL A 449 9.07 -33.75 -9.81
CA VAL A 449 7.71 -33.49 -9.33
C VAL A 449 6.94 -34.79 -9.16
N ALA A 450 6.07 -34.84 -8.15
CA ALA A 450 5.14 -35.95 -7.96
C ALA A 450 3.92 -35.78 -8.87
N VAL A 451 3.54 -36.84 -9.58
CA VAL A 451 2.33 -36.86 -10.38
C VAL A 451 1.13 -37.03 -9.45
N PRO A 452 0.10 -36.17 -9.54
CA PRO A 452 -1.10 -36.31 -8.71
C PRO A 452 -1.75 -37.68 -8.83
N ASN A 453 -2.32 -38.17 -7.72
CA ASN A 453 -3.22 -39.32 -7.75
C ASN A 453 -4.55 -38.91 -8.41
N LEU A 454 -5.22 -39.87 -9.06
CA LEU A 454 -6.51 -39.68 -9.73
C LEU A 454 -7.70 -39.77 -8.79
#